data_AF-A0A3N0I213-F1
#
_entry.id   AF-A0A3N0I213-F1
#
_cell.length_a   1.000
_cell.length_b   1.000
_cell.length_c   1.000
_cell.angle_alpha   90.00
_cell.angle_beta   90.00
_cell.angle_gamma   90.00
#
_symmetry.space_group_name_H-M   'P 1'
#
loop_
_entity.id
_entity.type
_entity.pdbx_description
1 polymer ?
#
loop_
_entity_poly.entity_id
_entity_poly.type
_entity_poly.pdbx_seq_one_letter_code
_entity_poly.pdbx_strand_id
1 'polypeptide(L)'
;MNKNDYDPWGIKNLDPPEYLFHYTTVESLALILKSHSIKFSPLTNLDDLEEAKFNDLKKIGNYCFVSSWTNEEKESIPMWKMYTGKDNGVRIKMKSRPFKLYEDELNDNSFFKTLIPFHLLKEQNIFCKQYQGGEGPFKVIYTDDENCLYPKLIEQGKNELYFGIGEIGKYKRTAWKFQKEYRYILNIFPMNMNVFPDDKNQINQFMKKINIELNQAIRGAMEDSLEESNQKSFYLKISDDAYENIEITLSPFISDGNRAIVDVLKEKYAPNMKIKESDLFEKIR
;
A
#
# COMPACT_ATOMS: atom_id res chain seq x y z
N MET A 1 -32.01 9.81 5.56
CA MET A 1 -30.71 9.27 5.10
C MET A 1 -29.65 9.70 6.10
N ASN A 2 -29.07 8.76 6.83
CA ASN A 2 -28.10 9.05 7.88
C ASN A 2 -26.78 9.55 7.27
N LYS A 3 -26.18 10.56 7.91
CA LYS A 3 -24.87 11.17 7.56
C LYS A 3 -23.66 10.25 7.86
N ASN A 4 -23.86 8.97 8.20
CA ASN A 4 -22.82 8.10 8.76
C ASN A 4 -22.29 7.00 7.80
N ASP A 5 -22.75 6.94 6.55
CA ASP A 5 -22.28 5.93 5.60
C ASP A 5 -21.12 6.41 4.71
N TYR A 6 -20.19 7.20 5.27
CA TYR A 6 -18.92 7.48 4.61
C TYR A 6 -18.02 6.25 4.80
N ASP A 7 -17.91 5.41 3.78
CA ASP A 7 -16.83 4.44 3.68
C ASP A 7 -15.58 5.16 3.15
N PRO A 8 -14.57 5.45 4.00
CA PRO A 8 -13.32 6.06 3.54
C PRO A 8 -12.62 5.20 2.48
N TRP A 9 -12.97 3.92 2.34
CA TRP A 9 -12.41 3.02 1.33
C TRP A 9 -13.14 3.06 -0.02
N GLY A 10 -14.18 3.88 -0.16
CA GLY A 10 -14.70 4.34 -1.45
C GLY A 10 -15.37 3.32 -2.38
N ILE A 11 -15.76 2.12 -1.93
CA ILE A 11 -16.36 1.10 -2.82
C ILE A 11 -17.66 0.56 -2.24
N LYS A 12 -18.77 0.76 -2.97
CA LYS A 12 -20.09 0.19 -2.64
C LYS A 12 -20.32 -1.25 -3.14
N ASN A 13 -19.43 -1.86 -3.94
CA ASN A 13 -19.80 -3.07 -4.71
C ASN A 13 -18.76 -4.19 -4.88
N LEU A 14 -17.65 -4.21 -4.14
CA LEU A 14 -16.81 -5.41 -3.99
C LEU A 14 -16.25 -5.39 -2.57
N ASP A 15 -16.83 -6.19 -1.67
CA ASP A 15 -16.23 -6.35 -0.35
C ASP A 15 -14.89 -7.07 -0.52
N PRO A 16 -13.76 -6.46 -0.08
CA PRO A 16 -12.50 -7.16 -0.07
C PRO A 16 -12.61 -8.40 0.83
N PRO A 17 -11.74 -9.41 0.64
CA PRO A 17 -11.63 -10.54 1.57
C PRO A 17 -11.57 -10.04 3.01
N GLU A 18 -12.18 -10.73 3.97
CA GLU A 18 -12.16 -10.29 5.36
C GLU A 18 -10.72 -10.19 5.90
N TYR A 19 -9.89 -11.15 5.53
CA TYR A 19 -8.49 -11.25 5.92
C TYR A 19 -7.57 -11.35 4.71
N LEU A 20 -6.36 -10.82 4.88
CA LEU A 20 -5.25 -11.00 3.95
C LEU A 20 -4.02 -11.53 4.69
N PHE A 21 -3.11 -12.11 3.91
CA PHE A 21 -1.90 -12.76 4.38
C PHE A 21 -0.66 -12.13 3.74
N HIS A 22 0.35 -11.83 4.54
CA HIS A 22 1.62 -11.24 4.11
C HIS A 22 2.79 -12.14 4.49
N TYR A 23 3.47 -12.66 3.48
CA TYR A 23 4.69 -13.44 3.66
C TYR A 23 5.87 -12.49 3.88
N THR A 24 6.63 -12.69 4.95
CA THR A 24 7.75 -11.83 5.31
C THR A 24 8.75 -12.55 6.22
N THR A 25 9.76 -11.84 6.67
CA THR A 25 10.80 -12.38 7.58
C THR A 25 10.52 -12.02 9.04
N VAL A 26 11.10 -12.77 9.97
CA VAL A 26 11.10 -12.45 11.41
C VAL A 26 11.67 -11.04 11.67
N GLU A 27 12.68 -10.62 10.92
CA GLU A 27 13.23 -9.26 11.01
C GLU A 27 12.19 -8.20 10.64
N SER A 28 11.49 -8.40 9.53
CA SER A 28 10.44 -7.47 9.10
C SER A 28 9.27 -7.47 10.07
N LEU A 29 8.89 -8.63 10.62
CA LEU A 29 7.91 -8.73 11.69
C LEU A 29 8.33 -7.90 12.91
N ALA A 30 9.60 -7.97 13.33
CA ALA A 30 10.12 -7.16 14.43
C ALA A 30 9.96 -5.66 14.18
N LEU A 31 10.24 -5.20 12.96
CA LEU A 31 10.05 -3.80 12.57
C LEU A 31 8.57 -3.40 12.56
N ILE A 32 7.69 -4.25 12.04
CA ILE A 32 6.24 -4.03 12.01
C ILE A 32 5.70 -3.91 13.43
N LEU A 33 6.01 -4.86 14.31
CA LEU A 33 5.54 -4.88 15.69
C LEU A 33 6.12 -3.70 16.48
N LYS A 34 7.41 -3.38 16.34
CA LYS A 34 8.03 -2.25 17.05
C LYS A 34 7.46 -0.90 16.61
N SER A 35 7.17 -0.73 15.32
CA SER A 35 6.74 0.56 14.76
C SER A 35 5.21 0.71 14.66
N HIS A 36 4.46 -0.38 14.79
CA HIS A 36 3.03 -0.44 14.51
C HIS A 36 2.70 0.06 13.10
N SER A 37 3.57 -0.22 12.12
CA SER A 37 3.43 0.27 10.75
C SER A 37 3.70 -0.81 9.71
N ILE A 38 3.01 -0.73 8.58
CA ILE A 38 3.32 -1.53 7.38
C ILE A 38 4.07 -0.66 6.39
N LYS A 39 5.12 -1.23 5.81
CA LYS A 39 5.93 -0.64 4.77
C LYS A 39 5.22 -0.73 3.42
N PHE A 40 5.28 0.36 2.67
CA PHE A 40 4.95 0.44 1.27
C PHE A 40 6.23 0.75 0.50
N SER A 41 6.51 -0.04 -0.53
CA SER A 41 7.69 0.09 -1.36
C SER A 41 7.30 0.67 -2.72
N PRO A 42 8.15 1.50 -3.36
CA PRO A 42 7.97 1.87 -4.76
C PRO A 42 7.76 0.64 -5.64
N LEU A 43 6.93 0.78 -6.67
CA LEU A 43 6.62 -0.30 -7.62
C LEU A 43 7.89 -0.81 -8.32
N THR A 44 8.87 0.07 -8.52
CA THR A 44 10.20 -0.23 -9.05
C THR A 44 11.04 -1.18 -8.18
N ASN A 45 10.66 -1.38 -6.92
CA ASN A 45 11.34 -2.29 -5.98
C ASN A 45 10.60 -3.64 -5.81
N LEU A 46 9.55 -3.90 -6.58
CA LEU A 46 8.87 -5.19 -6.57
C LEU A 46 9.59 -6.24 -7.42
N ASP A 47 9.14 -7.50 -7.32
CA ASP A 47 9.71 -8.63 -8.04
C ASP A 47 9.51 -8.60 -9.56
N ASP A 48 8.45 -7.94 -10.04
CA ASP A 48 8.19 -7.77 -11.47
C ASP A 48 8.59 -6.36 -11.94
N LEU A 49 9.74 -6.30 -12.60
CA LEU A 49 10.32 -5.06 -13.15
C LEU A 49 9.46 -4.44 -14.27
N GLU A 50 8.49 -5.17 -14.82
CA GLU A 50 7.62 -4.66 -15.87
C GLU A 50 6.50 -3.78 -15.33
N GLU A 51 6.10 -3.97 -14.08
CA GLU A 51 4.96 -3.25 -13.47
C GLU A 51 5.19 -1.74 -13.36
N ALA A 52 6.45 -1.32 -13.34
CA ALA A 52 6.84 0.08 -13.30
C ALA A 52 7.09 0.72 -14.69
N LYS A 53 6.81 -0.01 -15.78
CA LYS A 53 7.01 0.46 -17.16
C LYS A 53 5.72 0.96 -17.78
N PHE A 54 5.80 2.10 -18.46
CA PHE A 54 4.66 2.75 -19.11
C PHE A 54 5.09 3.27 -20.48
N ASN A 55 4.15 3.35 -21.42
CA ASN A 55 4.46 3.71 -22.80
C ASN A 55 4.80 5.20 -22.98
N ASP A 56 4.37 6.06 -22.07
CA ASP A 56 4.47 7.52 -22.20
C ASP A 56 5.06 8.23 -20.98
N LEU A 57 5.29 7.52 -19.88
CA LEU A 57 5.85 8.06 -18.63
C LEU A 57 7.04 7.24 -18.12
N LYS A 58 8.21 7.88 -18.05
CA LYS A 58 9.38 7.31 -17.37
C LYS A 58 9.28 7.58 -15.87
N LYS A 59 9.86 6.68 -15.06
CA LYS A 59 10.02 6.80 -13.59
C LYS A 59 8.73 6.96 -12.76
N ILE A 60 7.54 6.99 -13.36
CA ILE A 60 6.27 7.16 -12.62
C ILE A 60 6.03 6.05 -11.58
N GLY A 61 6.57 4.84 -11.82
CA GLY A 61 6.56 3.74 -10.86
C GLY A 61 7.25 4.05 -9.52
N ASN A 62 8.14 5.05 -9.46
CA ASN A 62 8.77 5.50 -8.20
C ASN A 62 7.79 6.24 -7.26
N TYR A 63 6.69 6.76 -7.82
CA TYR A 63 5.66 7.51 -7.08
C TYR A 63 4.45 6.63 -6.72
N CYS A 64 4.43 5.38 -7.17
CA CYS A 64 3.44 4.38 -6.78
C CYS A 64 4.04 3.47 -5.72
N PHE A 65 3.58 3.63 -4.48
CA PHE A 65 4.01 2.86 -3.33
C PHE A 65 2.98 1.78 -3.03
N VAL A 66 3.45 0.54 -2.90
CA VAL A 66 2.58 -0.63 -2.79
C VAL A 66 2.97 -1.52 -1.63
N SER A 67 1.96 -2.18 -1.05
CA SER A 67 2.11 -3.28 -0.12
C SER A 67 1.28 -4.46 -0.62
N SER A 68 1.96 -5.55 -1.01
CA SER A 68 1.36 -6.76 -1.60
C SER A 68 1.10 -7.83 -0.56
N TRP A 69 -0.11 -8.38 -0.60
CA TRP A 69 -0.64 -9.41 0.26
C TRP A 69 -1.36 -10.45 -0.60
N THR A 70 -1.76 -11.59 -0.03
CA THR A 70 -2.60 -12.57 -0.72
C THR A 70 -3.86 -12.85 0.08
N ASN A 71 -4.94 -13.24 -0.58
CA ASN A 71 -6.16 -13.69 0.10
C ASN A 71 -6.19 -15.21 0.31
N GLU A 72 -5.11 -15.91 -0.01
CA GLU A 72 -5.03 -17.35 0.15
C GLU A 72 -4.78 -17.75 1.60
N GLU A 73 -5.77 -18.37 2.21
CA GLU A 73 -5.63 -18.96 3.54
C GLU A 73 -4.65 -20.14 3.54
N LYS A 74 -4.69 -20.97 2.49
CA LYS A 74 -3.74 -22.07 2.32
C LYS A 74 -2.36 -21.53 1.99
N GLU A 75 -1.35 -22.13 2.62
CA GLU A 75 0.03 -21.71 2.41
C GLU A 75 0.55 -22.04 1.00
N SER A 76 1.39 -21.15 0.47
CA SER A 76 2.03 -21.31 -0.83
C SER A 76 3.53 -21.54 -0.67
N ILE A 77 4.00 -22.73 -1.06
CA ILE A 77 5.42 -23.09 -1.10
C ILE A 77 6.26 -22.07 -1.90
N PRO A 78 5.87 -21.65 -3.13
CA PRO A 78 6.68 -20.65 -3.84
C PRO A 78 6.70 -19.29 -3.12
N MET A 79 5.61 -18.88 -2.45
CA MET A 79 5.59 -17.62 -1.69
C MET A 79 6.57 -17.66 -0.51
N TRP A 80 6.64 -18.77 0.22
CA TRP A 80 7.66 -18.97 1.27
C TRP A 80 9.07 -18.81 0.69
N LYS A 81 9.37 -19.48 -0.42
CA LYS A 81 10.71 -19.41 -1.03
C LYS A 81 11.08 -18.02 -1.57
N MET A 82 10.10 -17.24 -2.02
CA MET A 82 10.33 -15.94 -2.64
C MET A 82 10.47 -14.81 -1.62
N TYR A 83 9.59 -14.77 -0.63
CA TYR A 83 9.44 -13.61 0.25
C TYR A 83 10.04 -13.83 1.65
N THR A 84 10.61 -15.00 1.91
CA THR A 84 11.29 -15.29 3.17
C THR A 84 12.67 -15.89 2.95
N GLY A 85 13.51 -15.84 3.98
CA GLY A 85 14.72 -16.65 4.01
C GLY A 85 14.41 -18.11 4.29
N LYS A 86 15.45 -18.94 4.27
CA LYS A 86 15.34 -20.40 4.44
C LYS A 86 14.67 -20.78 5.77
N ASP A 87 15.02 -20.10 6.85
CA ASP A 87 14.70 -20.51 8.21
C ASP A 87 14.15 -19.38 9.11
N ASN A 88 13.81 -18.24 8.51
CA ASN A 88 13.38 -17.02 9.20
C ASN A 88 12.03 -16.48 8.69
N GLY A 89 11.24 -17.32 8.01
CA GLY A 89 9.98 -16.90 7.41
C GLY A 89 8.81 -16.90 8.38
N VAL A 90 7.95 -15.90 8.23
CA VAL A 90 6.66 -15.80 8.91
C VAL A 90 5.58 -15.31 7.93
N ARG A 91 4.33 -15.66 8.19
CA ARG A 91 3.17 -15.18 7.44
C ARG A 91 2.22 -14.48 8.39
N ILE A 92 2.02 -13.20 8.17
CA ILE A 92 1.12 -12.36 8.96
C ILE A 92 -0.29 -12.48 8.39
N LYS A 93 -1.29 -12.76 9.22
CA LYS A 93 -2.72 -12.65 8.92
C LYS A 93 -3.28 -11.43 9.65
N MET A 94 -3.96 -10.54 8.91
CA MET A 94 -4.66 -9.36 9.44
C MET A 94 -5.96 -9.12 8.67
N LYS A 95 -6.86 -8.32 9.25
CA LYS A 95 -8.02 -7.79 8.51
C LYS A 95 -7.53 -7.05 7.25
N SER A 96 -8.29 -7.14 6.17
CA SER A 96 -7.95 -6.53 4.88
C SER A 96 -7.95 -5.00 4.85
N ARG A 97 -8.38 -4.34 5.93
CA ARG A 97 -8.27 -2.89 6.10
C ARG A 97 -7.61 -2.62 7.46
N PRO A 98 -6.29 -2.89 7.58
CA PRO A 98 -5.63 -2.90 8.88
C PRO A 98 -5.21 -1.50 9.34
N PHE A 99 -5.33 -0.47 8.49
CA PHE A 99 -4.71 0.84 8.74
C PHE A 99 -5.54 1.74 9.63
N LYS A 100 -4.83 2.55 10.43
CA LYS A 100 -5.42 3.58 11.26
C LYS A 100 -6.03 4.66 10.39
N LEU A 101 -7.24 5.08 10.76
CA LEU A 101 -7.89 6.26 10.21
C LEU A 101 -7.77 7.41 11.20
N TYR A 102 -7.55 8.60 10.68
CA TYR A 102 -7.40 9.84 11.43
C TYR A 102 -8.58 10.75 11.13
N GLU A 103 -8.93 11.63 12.07
CA GLU A 103 -9.96 12.64 11.86
C GLU A 103 -9.28 13.96 11.53
N ASP A 104 -9.41 14.39 10.28
CA ASP A 104 -8.97 15.72 9.84
C ASP A 104 -10.18 16.66 9.80
N GLU A 105 -10.01 17.88 10.31
CA GLU A 105 -11.05 18.91 10.29
C GLU A 105 -11.30 19.40 8.86
N LEU A 106 -12.56 19.53 8.45
CA LEU A 106 -13.00 20.15 7.20
C LEU A 106 -13.42 21.61 7.41
N ASN A 107 -14.03 21.96 8.55
CA ASN A 107 -14.34 23.33 8.99
C ASN A 107 -14.66 23.31 10.50
N ASP A 108 -14.99 24.46 11.09
CA ASP A 108 -15.13 24.69 12.55
C ASP A 108 -16.05 23.72 13.32
N ASN A 109 -16.75 22.77 12.67
CA ASN A 109 -17.52 21.71 13.33
C ASN A 109 -17.72 20.45 12.46
N SER A 110 -16.86 20.18 11.46
CA SER A 110 -16.96 18.94 10.67
C SER A 110 -15.61 18.30 10.41
N PHE A 111 -15.59 16.96 10.45
CA PHE A 111 -14.39 16.14 10.31
C PHE A 111 -14.59 15.13 9.19
N PHE A 112 -13.49 14.70 8.57
CA PHE A 112 -13.46 13.58 7.62
C PHE A 112 -12.34 12.61 8.00
N LYS A 113 -12.52 11.34 7.62
CA LYS A 113 -11.53 10.30 7.91
C LYS A 113 -10.44 10.26 6.84
N THR A 114 -9.20 10.16 7.26
CA THR A 114 -8.02 10.06 6.38
C THR A 114 -7.12 8.88 6.75
N LEU A 115 -6.45 8.31 5.77
CA LEU A 115 -5.35 7.35 5.96
C LEU A 115 -4.05 8.04 6.36
N ILE A 116 -3.85 9.25 5.82
CA ILE A 116 -2.67 10.07 6.08
C ILE A 116 -3.18 11.44 6.55
N PRO A 117 -2.89 11.82 7.80
CA PRO A 117 -3.25 13.14 8.32
C PRO A 117 -2.77 14.26 7.41
N PHE A 118 -3.62 15.26 7.20
CA PHE A 118 -3.30 16.35 6.29
C PHE A 118 -2.05 17.14 6.72
N HIS A 119 -1.80 17.28 8.03
CA HIS A 119 -0.59 17.95 8.53
C HIS A 119 0.70 17.21 8.13
N LEU A 120 0.71 15.87 8.07
CA LEU A 120 1.88 15.10 7.63
C LEU A 120 2.17 15.31 6.14
N LEU A 121 1.12 15.43 5.31
CA LEU A 121 1.27 15.77 3.89
C LEU A 121 1.93 17.14 3.72
N LYS A 122 1.54 18.11 4.57
CA LYS A 122 2.16 19.46 4.62
C LYS A 122 3.61 19.42 5.07
N GLU A 123 3.89 18.78 6.19
CA GLU A 123 5.25 18.66 6.75
C GLU A 123 6.23 17.99 5.78
N GLN A 124 5.76 16.98 5.03
CA GLN A 124 6.57 16.24 4.08
C GLN A 124 6.59 16.85 2.67
N ASN A 125 5.81 17.90 2.40
CA ASN A 125 5.59 18.46 1.05
C ASN A 125 5.27 17.36 0.01
N ILE A 126 4.29 16.53 0.34
CA ILE A 126 3.79 15.48 -0.55
C ILE A 126 2.28 15.56 -0.68
N PHE A 127 1.79 15.16 -1.84
CA PHE A 127 0.39 14.85 -2.07
C PHE A 127 0.22 13.34 -2.26
N CYS A 128 -0.72 12.72 -1.55
CA CYS A 128 -1.09 11.33 -1.76
C CYS A 128 -2.52 11.24 -2.29
N LYS A 129 -2.76 10.64 -3.45
CA LYS A 129 -4.12 10.52 -4.02
C LYS A 129 -5.09 9.80 -3.07
N GLN A 130 -4.60 8.80 -2.33
CA GLN A 130 -5.40 7.96 -1.43
C GLN A 130 -5.44 8.50 0.01
N TYR A 131 -5.07 9.76 0.26
CA TYR A 131 -4.98 10.29 1.62
C TYR A 131 -6.32 10.30 2.37
N GLN A 132 -7.45 10.57 1.71
CA GLN A 132 -8.80 10.51 2.31
C GLN A 132 -9.35 9.08 2.45
N GLY A 133 -8.47 8.09 2.25
CA GLY A 133 -8.82 6.72 2.02
C GLY A 133 -8.71 6.33 0.54
N GLY A 134 -8.77 5.04 0.26
CA GLY A 134 -8.55 4.50 -1.08
C GLY A 134 -9.33 3.22 -1.34
N GLU A 135 -9.51 2.91 -2.61
CA GLU A 135 -10.20 1.74 -3.19
C GLU A 135 -9.54 0.36 -2.88
N GLY A 136 -8.66 0.30 -1.88
CA GLY A 136 -7.88 -0.88 -1.54
C GLY A 136 -8.47 -1.74 -0.40
N PRO A 137 -8.06 -3.01 -0.31
CA PRO A 137 -7.05 -3.66 -1.14
C PRO A 137 -7.60 -4.06 -2.52
N PHE A 138 -6.81 -3.81 -3.56
CA PHE A 138 -7.14 -4.12 -4.95
C PHE A 138 -6.67 -5.51 -5.33
N LYS A 139 -7.51 -6.30 -5.96
CA LYS A 139 -7.07 -7.57 -6.56
C LYS A 139 -6.26 -7.29 -7.83
N VAL A 140 -5.04 -7.82 -7.90
CA VAL A 140 -4.20 -7.70 -9.10
C VAL A 140 -4.82 -8.43 -10.27
N ILE A 141 -4.79 -7.80 -11.44
CA ILE A 141 -5.28 -8.34 -12.71
C ILE A 141 -4.10 -8.96 -13.45
N TYR A 142 -4.12 -10.29 -13.58
CA TYR A 142 -3.09 -11.02 -14.30
C TYR A 142 -3.43 -11.10 -15.80
N THR A 143 -2.54 -10.62 -16.66
CA THR A 143 -2.75 -10.56 -18.11
C THR A 143 -1.42 -10.63 -18.87
N ASP A 144 -1.46 -11.07 -20.13
CA ASP A 144 -0.33 -10.99 -21.07
C ASP A 144 -0.62 -9.99 -22.21
N ASP A 145 -1.72 -9.23 -22.11
CA ASP A 145 -2.00 -8.13 -23.03
C ASP A 145 -1.02 -6.97 -22.74
N GLU A 146 -0.15 -6.72 -23.71
CA GLU A 146 0.86 -5.67 -23.66
C GLU A 146 0.24 -4.27 -23.48
N ASN A 147 -0.99 -4.02 -23.93
CA ASN A 147 -1.66 -2.73 -23.69
C ASN A 147 -2.05 -2.53 -22.22
N CYS A 148 -2.29 -3.61 -21.49
CA CYS A 148 -2.56 -3.57 -20.05
C CYS A 148 -1.27 -3.55 -19.23
N LEU A 149 -0.24 -4.28 -19.66
CA LEU A 149 1.05 -4.33 -18.97
C LEU A 149 1.85 -3.03 -19.15
N TYR A 150 1.66 -2.36 -20.29
CA TYR A 150 2.32 -1.11 -20.64
C TYR A 150 1.27 -0.02 -20.98
N PRO A 151 0.43 0.38 -20.01
CA PRO A 151 -0.65 1.29 -20.31
C PRO A 151 -0.10 2.67 -20.69
N LYS A 152 -0.83 3.34 -21.59
CA LYS A 152 -0.63 4.76 -21.85
C LYS A 152 -1.40 5.54 -20.79
N LEU A 153 -0.72 6.35 -20.00
CA LEU A 153 -1.31 7.03 -18.85
C LEU A 153 -1.78 8.44 -19.16
N ILE A 154 -1.34 9.02 -20.26
CA ILE A 154 -1.64 10.40 -20.67
C ILE A 154 -2.68 10.40 -21.78
N GLU A 155 -3.81 11.04 -21.50
CA GLU A 155 -4.81 11.37 -22.50
C GLU A 155 -4.89 12.89 -22.69
N GLN A 156 -4.79 13.32 -23.94
CA GLN A 156 -4.87 14.73 -24.29
C GLN A 156 -6.33 15.10 -24.62
N GLY A 157 -6.94 15.91 -23.76
CA GLY A 157 -8.21 16.58 -24.03
C GLY A 157 -8.01 17.85 -24.86
N LYS A 158 -9.11 18.54 -25.18
CA LYS A 158 -9.07 19.77 -25.99
C LYS A 158 -8.23 20.89 -25.35
N ASN A 159 -8.25 21.02 -24.02
CA ASN A 159 -7.50 22.04 -23.25
C ASN A 159 -6.87 21.49 -21.95
N GLU A 160 -6.99 20.18 -21.68
CA GLU A 160 -6.55 19.55 -20.42
C GLU A 160 -5.78 18.26 -20.71
N LEU A 161 -4.86 17.90 -19.80
CA LEU A 161 -4.23 16.58 -19.79
C LEU A 161 -4.90 15.76 -18.69
N TYR A 162 -5.36 14.57 -19.04
CA TYR A 162 -5.88 13.58 -18.10
C TYR A 162 -4.80 12.53 -17.83
N PHE A 163 -4.66 12.17 -16.56
CA PHE A 163 -3.65 11.22 -16.11
C PHE A 163 -4.31 10.01 -15.44
N GLY A 164 -4.11 8.84 -16.04
CA GLY A 164 -4.60 7.55 -15.59
C GLY A 164 -3.87 6.99 -14.37
N ILE A 165 -3.53 7.81 -13.37
CA ILE A 165 -2.78 7.40 -12.17
C ILE A 165 -3.46 6.23 -11.43
N GLY A 166 -4.78 6.11 -11.57
CA GLY A 166 -5.54 4.99 -11.01
C GLY A 166 -5.15 3.63 -11.59
N GLU A 167 -4.55 3.55 -12.77
CA GLU A 167 -4.22 2.27 -13.42
C GLU A 167 -2.86 1.71 -13.00
N ILE A 168 -2.03 2.52 -12.34
CA ILE A 168 -0.67 2.15 -11.94
C ILE A 168 -0.70 1.05 -10.88
N GLY A 169 0.05 -0.04 -11.11
CA GLY A 169 0.22 -1.13 -10.15
C GLY A 169 -0.95 -2.13 -10.09
N LYS A 170 -1.92 -2.05 -11.01
CA LYS A 170 -3.07 -2.98 -11.08
C LYS A 170 -2.83 -4.25 -11.88
N TYR A 171 -1.99 -4.19 -12.90
CA TYR A 171 -1.75 -5.28 -13.84
C TYR A 171 -0.41 -5.95 -13.60
N LYS A 172 -0.35 -7.26 -13.83
CA LYS A 172 0.86 -8.07 -13.69
C LYS A 172 0.87 -9.21 -14.71
N ARG A 173 2.05 -9.65 -15.17
CA ARG A 173 2.16 -10.72 -16.17
C ARG A 173 1.56 -12.04 -15.65
N THR A 174 0.97 -12.87 -16.50
CA THR A 174 0.30 -14.12 -16.03
C THR A 174 1.26 -15.12 -15.40
N ALA A 175 2.56 -15.05 -15.73
CA ALA A 175 3.61 -15.84 -15.10
C ALA A 175 3.62 -15.70 -13.55
N TRP A 176 3.15 -14.57 -13.02
CA TRP A 176 3.08 -14.26 -11.60
C TRP A 176 1.76 -14.64 -10.93
N LYS A 177 0.80 -15.22 -11.67
CA LYS A 177 -0.57 -15.51 -11.19
C LYS A 177 -0.63 -16.38 -9.94
N PHE A 178 0.42 -17.16 -9.66
CA PHE A 178 0.51 -18.00 -8.45
C PHE A 178 0.56 -17.18 -7.14
N GLN A 179 0.95 -15.90 -7.18
CA GLN A 179 1.02 -15.04 -6.00
C GLN A 179 -0.37 -14.63 -5.49
N LYS A 180 -1.36 -14.57 -6.39
CA LYS A 180 -2.76 -14.21 -6.08
C LYS A 180 -2.84 -12.91 -5.26
N GLU A 181 -2.21 -11.88 -5.78
CA GLU A 181 -1.96 -10.63 -5.06
C GLU A 181 -3.21 -9.78 -4.85
N TYR A 182 -3.27 -9.20 -3.67
CA TYR A 182 -4.05 -8.02 -3.31
C TYR A 182 -3.09 -6.91 -2.90
N ARG A 183 -3.30 -5.70 -3.42
CA ARG A 183 -2.40 -4.56 -3.20
C ARG A 183 -3.10 -3.42 -2.50
N TYR A 184 -2.42 -2.86 -1.52
CA TYR A 184 -2.67 -1.50 -1.09
C TYR A 184 -1.77 -0.58 -1.92
N ILE A 185 -2.34 0.48 -2.48
CA ILE A 185 -1.66 1.36 -3.44
C ILE A 185 -1.77 2.80 -2.95
N LEU A 186 -0.62 3.48 -2.82
CA LEU A 186 -0.50 4.89 -2.49
C LEU A 186 0.26 5.59 -3.62
N ASN A 187 -0.37 6.55 -4.28
CA ASN A 187 0.28 7.37 -5.30
C ASN A 187 0.70 8.68 -4.64
N ILE A 188 1.99 8.82 -4.39
CA ILE A 188 2.59 9.87 -3.58
C ILE A 188 3.50 10.71 -4.48
N PHE A 189 3.17 11.99 -4.63
CA PHE A 189 3.88 12.94 -5.47
C PHE A 189 4.49 14.05 -4.62
N PRO A 190 5.71 14.51 -4.93
CA PRO A 190 6.23 15.73 -4.32
C PRO A 190 5.34 16.91 -4.73
N MET A 191 4.89 17.69 -3.76
CA MET A 191 4.03 18.85 -3.99
C MET A 191 4.21 19.83 -2.84
N ASN A 192 4.44 21.10 -3.15
CA ASN A 192 4.48 22.13 -2.11
C ASN A 192 3.07 22.31 -1.53
N MET A 193 2.83 21.74 -0.36
CA MET A 193 1.51 21.75 0.27
C MET A 193 1.22 23.07 1.03
N ASN A 194 2.21 23.96 1.15
CA ASN A 194 2.08 25.26 1.83
C ASN A 194 1.42 26.33 0.94
N VAL A 195 1.31 26.11 -0.38
CA VAL A 195 0.61 27.03 -1.30
C VAL A 195 -0.92 26.91 -1.22
N PHE A 196 -1.39 25.93 -0.45
CA PHE A 196 -2.81 25.66 -0.21
C PHE A 196 -3.24 26.36 1.09
N PRO A 197 -4.25 27.25 1.03
CA PRO A 197 -4.69 28.01 2.20
C PRO A 197 -5.25 27.07 3.28
N ASP A 198 -5.08 27.46 4.54
CA ASP A 198 -5.73 26.81 5.69
C ASP A 198 -7.25 27.03 5.69
N ASP A 199 -7.74 28.01 4.92
CA ASP A 199 -9.16 28.29 4.74
C ASP A 199 -9.82 27.23 3.84
N LYS A 200 -10.39 26.24 4.52
CA LYS A 200 -11.06 25.06 3.95
C LYS A 200 -12.40 25.38 3.28
N ASN A 201 -12.94 26.60 3.39
CA ASN A 201 -14.16 27.00 2.69
C ASN A 201 -13.99 27.17 1.17
N GLN A 202 -12.76 27.01 0.67
CA GLN A 202 -12.41 27.13 -0.74
C GLN A 202 -12.06 25.78 -1.38
N ILE A 203 -12.76 24.69 -1.01
CA ILE A 203 -12.54 23.31 -1.51
C ILE A 203 -12.40 23.27 -3.04
N ASN A 204 -13.25 23.99 -3.77
CA ASN A 204 -13.18 24.03 -5.24
C ASN A 204 -11.89 24.69 -5.77
N GLN A 205 -11.38 25.73 -5.09
CA GLN A 205 -10.10 26.34 -5.44
C GLN A 205 -8.92 25.45 -5.05
N PHE A 206 -9.03 24.77 -3.91
CA PHE A 206 -8.06 23.78 -3.43
C PHE A 206 -7.90 22.64 -4.44
N MET A 207 -9.00 22.00 -4.87
CA MET A 207 -8.98 20.92 -5.86
C MET A 207 -8.45 21.38 -7.22
N LYS A 208 -8.81 22.61 -7.64
CA LYS A 208 -8.27 23.18 -8.88
C LYS A 208 -6.77 23.41 -8.82
N LYS A 209 -6.25 23.91 -7.69
CA LYS A 209 -4.80 24.07 -7.47
C LYS A 209 -4.08 22.72 -7.42
N ILE A 210 -4.65 21.73 -6.73
CA ILE A 210 -4.12 20.35 -6.69
C ILE A 210 -3.95 19.84 -8.12
N ASN A 211 -4.98 19.92 -8.96
CA ASN A 211 -4.90 19.47 -10.34
C ASN A 211 -3.78 20.18 -11.13
N ILE A 212 -3.59 21.49 -10.95
CA ILE A 212 -2.52 22.25 -11.62
C ILE A 212 -1.14 21.78 -11.14
N GLU A 213 -0.93 21.68 -9.82
CA GLU A 213 0.34 21.25 -9.22
C GLU A 213 0.68 19.80 -9.56
N LEU A 214 -0.30 18.88 -9.54
CA LEU A 214 -0.12 17.50 -10.02
C LEU A 214 0.28 17.47 -11.50
N ASN A 215 -0.39 18.27 -12.34
CA ASN A 215 -0.04 18.34 -13.76
C ASN A 215 1.40 18.85 -13.96
N GLN A 216 1.87 19.80 -13.15
CA GLN A 216 3.25 20.27 -13.18
C GLN A 216 4.24 19.21 -12.69
N ALA A 217 3.96 18.57 -11.55
CA ALA A 217 4.80 17.50 -11.02
C ALA A 217 4.92 16.35 -12.04
N ILE A 218 3.82 15.92 -12.65
CA ILE A 218 3.83 14.84 -13.64
C ILE A 218 4.56 15.26 -14.92
N ARG A 219 4.44 16.51 -15.38
CA ARG A 219 5.25 17.03 -16.49
C ARG A 219 6.73 17.00 -16.16
N GLY A 220 7.14 17.35 -14.94
CA GLY A 220 8.51 17.15 -14.50
C GLY A 220 8.95 15.68 -14.56
N ALA A 221 8.04 14.74 -14.24
CA ALA A 221 8.31 13.30 -14.35
C ALA A 221 8.55 12.88 -15.81
N MET A 222 7.81 13.47 -16.74
CA MET A 222 7.96 13.24 -18.19
C MET A 222 9.30 13.72 -18.72
N GLU A 223 9.77 14.87 -18.24
CA GLU A 223 10.97 15.56 -18.73
C GLU A 223 12.26 15.08 -18.06
N ASP A 224 12.18 14.05 -17.20
CA ASP A 224 13.29 13.54 -16.39
C ASP A 224 13.92 14.62 -15.48
N SER A 225 13.14 15.67 -15.20
CA SER A 225 13.54 16.87 -14.47
C SER A 225 13.01 16.91 -13.03
N LEU A 226 12.18 15.94 -12.65
CA LEU A 226 11.85 15.72 -11.24
C LEU A 226 13.09 15.26 -10.48
N GLU A 227 13.36 15.93 -9.35
CA GLU A 227 14.28 15.41 -8.35
C GLU A 227 13.87 13.98 -7.97
N GLU A 228 14.84 13.07 -7.94
CA GLU A 228 14.60 11.73 -7.43
C GLU A 228 14.08 11.85 -6.01
N SER A 229 12.89 11.32 -5.77
CA SER A 229 12.37 11.24 -4.42
C SER A 229 13.35 10.42 -3.58
N ASN A 230 13.96 11.06 -2.57
CA ASN A 230 14.77 10.36 -1.58
C ASN A 230 13.94 9.36 -0.74
N GLN A 231 12.60 9.39 -0.87
CA GLN A 231 11.69 8.55 -0.13
C GLN A 231 11.64 7.14 -0.72
N LYS A 232 12.50 6.27 -0.20
CA LYS A 232 12.60 4.86 -0.62
C LYS A 232 11.41 4.01 -0.16
N SER A 233 10.60 4.49 0.78
CA SER A 233 9.45 3.77 1.34
C SER A 233 8.50 4.73 2.05
N PHE A 234 7.22 4.35 2.11
CA PHE A 234 6.20 5.02 2.91
C PHE A 234 5.67 4.05 3.98
N TYR A 235 5.19 4.56 5.10
CA TYR A 235 4.72 3.72 6.21
C TYR A 235 3.34 4.19 6.68
N LEU A 236 2.37 3.28 6.67
CA LEU A 236 1.06 3.53 7.29
C LEU A 236 0.97 2.83 8.64
N LYS A 237 0.36 3.52 9.61
CA LYS A 237 0.10 2.98 10.94
C LYS A 237 -1.02 1.93 10.89
N ILE A 238 -0.82 0.87 11.65
CA ILE A 238 -1.83 -0.18 11.88
C ILE A 238 -2.81 0.35 12.94
N SER A 239 -4.10 0.07 12.75
CA SER A 239 -5.15 0.36 13.73
C SER A 239 -5.00 -0.54 14.96
N ASP A 240 -5.44 -0.07 16.12
CA ASP A 240 -5.31 -0.82 17.38
C ASP A 240 -6.06 -2.17 17.29
N ASP A 241 -7.27 -2.18 16.72
CA ASP A 241 -8.05 -3.41 16.48
C ASP A 241 -7.31 -4.41 15.58
N ALA A 242 -6.73 -3.97 14.46
CA ALA A 242 -5.98 -4.86 13.58
C ALA A 242 -4.69 -5.37 14.24
N TYR A 243 -4.05 -4.54 15.05
CA TYR A 243 -2.80 -4.88 15.75
C TYR A 243 -3.03 -5.88 16.89
N GLU A 244 -4.12 -5.72 17.65
CA GLU A 244 -4.48 -6.64 18.74
C GLU A 244 -4.84 -8.05 18.23
N ASN A 245 -5.31 -8.14 16.98
CA ASN A 245 -5.79 -9.38 16.37
C ASN A 245 -4.81 -10.02 15.37
N ILE A 246 -3.52 -9.66 15.43
CA ILE A 246 -2.49 -10.25 14.56
C ILE A 246 -2.37 -11.75 14.83
N GLU A 247 -2.31 -12.51 13.73
CA GLU A 247 -1.95 -13.92 13.77
C GLU A 247 -0.72 -14.17 12.88
N ILE A 248 0.23 -14.93 13.38
CA ILE A 248 1.46 -15.31 12.71
C ILE A 248 1.45 -16.82 12.47
N THR A 249 1.71 -17.21 11.22
CA THR A 249 2.10 -18.59 10.88
C THR A 249 3.61 -18.64 10.72
N LEU A 250 4.29 -19.51 11.45
CA LEU A 250 5.73 -19.73 11.29
C LEU A 250 6.00 -20.52 10.00
N SER A 251 7.10 -20.23 9.31
CA SER A 251 7.53 -21.00 8.14
C SER A 251 7.70 -22.48 8.49
N PRO A 252 7.41 -23.42 7.56
CA PRO A 252 7.66 -24.85 7.75
C PRO A 252 9.13 -25.21 8.02
N PHE A 253 10.06 -24.27 7.78
CA PHE A 253 11.49 -24.44 8.00
C PHE A 253 12.07 -23.49 9.06
N ILE A 254 11.20 -22.83 9.85
CA ILE A 254 11.65 -21.91 10.91
C ILE A 254 12.69 -22.57 11.81
N SER A 255 13.81 -21.90 12.09
CA SER A 255 14.80 -22.39 13.04
C SER A 255 14.37 -22.12 14.48
N ASP A 256 14.89 -22.92 15.43
CA ASP A 256 14.61 -22.74 16.87
C ASP A 256 15.00 -21.35 17.37
N GLY A 257 16.08 -20.79 16.84
CA GLY A 257 16.51 -19.43 17.15
C GLY A 257 15.51 -18.38 16.68
N ASN A 258 15.03 -18.48 15.44
CA ASN A 258 14.01 -17.55 14.92
C ASN A 258 12.67 -17.71 15.63
N ARG A 259 12.30 -18.94 16.01
CA ARG A 259 11.13 -19.22 16.85
C ARG A 259 11.22 -18.48 18.19
N ALA A 260 12.33 -18.64 18.91
CA ALA A 260 12.56 -17.94 20.18
C ALA A 260 12.50 -16.42 20.03
N ILE A 261 12.99 -15.87 18.91
CA ILE A 261 12.86 -14.44 18.60
C ILE A 261 11.37 -14.05 18.45
N VAL A 262 10.56 -14.82 17.72
CA VAL A 262 9.12 -14.54 17.56
C VAL A 262 8.40 -14.57 18.90
N ASP A 263 8.75 -15.51 19.79
CA ASP A 263 8.18 -15.58 21.14
C ASP A 263 8.53 -14.32 21.96
N VAL A 264 9.79 -13.87 21.93
CA VAL A 264 10.20 -12.61 22.59
C VAL A 264 9.50 -11.39 21.99
N LEU A 265 9.31 -11.35 20.67
CA LEU A 265 8.60 -10.26 19.99
C LEU A 265 7.13 -10.20 20.44
N LYS A 266 6.47 -11.36 20.57
CA LYS A 266 5.12 -11.46 21.12
C LYS A 266 5.05 -10.86 22.52
N GLU A 267 5.90 -11.34 23.43
CA GLU A 267 5.91 -10.89 24.82
C GLU A 267 6.14 -9.38 24.95
N LYS A 268 7.05 -8.84 24.13
CA LYS A 268 7.46 -7.44 24.21
C LYS A 268 6.49 -6.46 23.54
N TYR A 269 5.96 -6.80 22.37
CA TYR A 269 5.26 -5.84 21.51
C TYR A 269 3.78 -6.17 21.27
N ALA A 270 3.39 -7.45 21.29
CA ALA A 270 2.03 -7.85 20.95
C ALA A 270 1.59 -9.09 21.75
N PRO A 271 1.32 -8.98 23.07
CA PRO A 271 1.01 -10.14 23.92
C PRO A 271 -0.21 -10.96 23.45
N ASN A 272 -1.16 -10.29 22.77
CA ASN A 272 -2.38 -10.91 22.23
C ASN A 272 -2.16 -11.61 20.87
N MET A 273 -0.99 -11.43 20.25
CA MET A 273 -0.66 -12.04 18.96
C MET A 273 -0.74 -13.56 19.03
N LYS A 274 -1.44 -14.17 18.07
CA LYS A 274 -1.53 -15.63 17.93
C LYS A 274 -0.35 -16.13 17.10
N ILE A 275 0.24 -17.23 17.52
CA ILE A 275 1.32 -17.91 16.77
C ILE A 275 0.81 -19.30 16.42
N LYS A 276 1.01 -19.73 15.18
CA LYS A 276 0.65 -21.05 14.64
C LYS A 276 1.84 -21.65 13.91
N GLU A 277 1.91 -22.98 13.92
CA GLU A 277 2.76 -23.73 13.01
C GLU A 277 2.22 -23.71 11.59
N SER A 278 3.12 -23.84 10.62
CA SER A 278 2.76 -24.12 9.23
C SER A 278 2.04 -25.47 9.12
N ASP A 279 0.97 -25.51 8.32
CA ASP A 279 0.34 -26.76 7.91
C ASP A 279 1.26 -27.64 7.06
N LEU A 280 2.38 -27.08 6.56
CA LEU A 280 3.42 -27.75 5.79
C LEU A 280 4.61 -28.20 6.65
N PHE A 281 4.62 -27.90 7.95
CA PHE A 281 5.69 -28.31 8.87
C PHE A 281 5.89 -29.84 8.81
N GLU A 282 7.14 -30.28 8.67
CA GLU A 282 7.55 -31.68 8.47
C GLU A 282 6.96 -32.41 7.24
N LYS A 283 6.24 -31.72 6.34
CA LYS A 283 5.61 -32.32 5.15
C LYS A 283 6.33 -32.01 3.84
N ILE A 284 7.31 -31.10 3.87
CA ILE A 284 8.07 -30.65 2.69
C ILE A 284 9.58 -30.60 2.99
N ARG A 285 10.41 -30.58 1.94
CA ARG A 285 11.88 -30.48 2.02
C ARG A 285 12.42 -29.48 1.01
#